data_AF-A0A2G5F0J1-F1
#
_entry.id   AF-A0A2G5F0J1-F1
#
_cell.length_a   1.000
_cell.length_b   1.000
_cell.length_c   1.000
_cell.angle_alpha   90.00
_cell.angle_beta   90.00
_cell.angle_gamma   90.00
#
_symmetry.space_group_name_H-M   'P 1'
#
loop_
_entity.id
_entity.type
_entity.pdbx_description
1 polymer ?
#
loop_
_entity_poly.entity_id
_entity_poly.type
_entity_poly.pdbx_seq_one_letter_code
_entity_poly.pdbx_strand_id
1 'polypeptide(L)'
;MQVKQKGVIGINLFSFACTPMTNSTADIEAARRATTFYTDWVMNPMVFGDYPETMKNIVGLRLPSFTQHESQLLKGSSDFIGMNHYFTLYIEDDPQSTPGDFISDMGVKSSGLLHCYFKVHI
;
A
#
# COMPACT_ATOMS: atom_id res chain seq x y z
N MET A 1 -22.17 -15.07 -13.12
CA MET A 1 -22.12 -15.93 -11.91
C MET A 1 -22.67 -15.19 -10.68
N GLN A 2 -22.19 -13.98 -10.40
CA GLN A 2 -22.58 -13.21 -9.21
C GLN A 2 -24.08 -12.88 -9.10
N VAL A 3 -24.74 -12.43 -10.19
CA VAL A 3 -26.18 -12.08 -10.19
C VAL A 3 -27.08 -13.27 -9.78
N LYS A 4 -26.68 -14.51 -10.10
CA LYS A 4 -27.47 -15.71 -9.75
C LYS A 4 -27.22 -16.18 -8.33
N GLN A 5 -25.96 -16.11 -7.88
CA GLN A 5 -25.53 -16.62 -6.57
C GLN A 5 -25.66 -15.58 -5.44
N LYS A 6 -25.79 -14.29 -5.79
CA LYS A 6 -25.79 -13.14 -4.87
C LYS A 6 -24.57 -13.11 -3.94
N GLY A 7 -23.46 -13.69 -4.38
CA GLY A 7 -22.19 -13.68 -3.64
C GLY A 7 -21.46 -12.35 -3.79
N VAL A 8 -20.51 -12.12 -2.90
CA VAL A 8 -19.57 -10.99 -2.95
C VAL A 8 -18.14 -11.53 -3.03
N ILE A 9 -17.29 -10.85 -3.79
CA ILE A 9 -15.88 -11.18 -4.01
C ILE A 9 -15.06 -9.95 -3.64
N GLY A 10 -13.97 -10.16 -2.90
CA GLY A 10 -13.08 -9.10 -2.48
C GLY A 10 -11.66 -9.61 -2.34
N ILE A 11 -10.75 -8.67 -2.06
CA ILE A 11 -9.34 -8.96 -1.78
C ILE A 11 -9.06 -8.76 -0.30
N ASN A 12 -8.11 -9.52 0.24
CA ASN A 12 -7.58 -9.30 1.58
C ASN A 12 -6.13 -8.81 1.48
N LEU A 13 -5.85 -7.65 2.04
CA LEU A 13 -4.53 -7.01 2.00
C LEU A 13 -3.84 -7.11 3.35
N PHE A 14 -2.59 -7.55 3.34
CA PHE A 14 -1.74 -7.45 4.53
C PHE A 14 -1.12 -6.06 4.60
N SER A 15 -1.45 -5.31 5.66
CA SER A 15 -1.06 -3.91 5.81
C SER A 15 -0.38 -3.65 7.15
N PHE A 16 0.69 -2.87 7.09
CA PHE A 16 1.38 -2.33 8.26
C PHE A 16 0.76 -1.00 8.66
N ALA A 17 0.68 -0.73 9.97
CA ALA A 17 0.50 0.63 10.45
C ALA A 17 1.87 1.31 10.41
N CYS A 18 2.08 2.23 9.47
CA CYS A 18 3.32 2.98 9.34
C CYS A 18 3.22 4.26 10.16
N THR A 19 3.92 4.30 11.29
CA THR A 19 3.98 5.45 12.20
C THR A 19 5.34 6.12 12.06
N PRO A 20 5.43 7.46 11.96
CA PRO A 20 6.73 8.11 11.89
C PRO A 20 7.52 7.90 13.20
N MET A 21 8.83 7.71 13.09
CA MET A 21 9.73 7.50 14.23
C MET A 21 9.81 8.77 15.11
N THR A 22 9.83 9.94 14.49
CA THR A 22 9.79 11.25 15.15
C THR A 22 8.74 12.16 14.53
N ASN A 23 8.47 13.31 15.15
CA ASN A 23 7.59 14.35 14.59
C ASN A 23 8.29 15.20 13.51
N SER A 24 9.45 14.79 13.00
CA SER A 24 10.11 15.50 11.92
C SER A 24 9.29 15.37 10.63
N THR A 25 9.32 16.41 9.79
CA THR A 25 8.66 16.36 8.48
C THR A 25 9.21 15.20 7.63
N ALA A 26 10.51 14.91 7.74
CA ALA A 26 11.16 13.82 7.00
C ALA A 26 10.53 12.47 7.34
N ASP A 27 10.39 12.13 8.63
CA ASP A 27 9.81 10.87 9.07
C ASP A 27 8.32 10.77 8.76
N ILE A 28 7.59 11.89 8.81
CA ILE A 28 6.16 11.94 8.45
C ILE A 28 5.99 11.62 6.96
N GLU A 29 6.78 12.23 6.08
CA GLU A 29 6.73 11.90 4.65
C GLU A 29 7.23 10.48 4.39
N ALA A 30 8.25 10.01 5.12
CA ALA A 30 8.73 8.64 5.04
C ALA A 30 7.65 7.61 5.41
N ALA A 31 6.90 7.86 6.50
CA ALA A 31 5.78 7.02 6.90
C ALA A 31 4.67 6.98 5.83
N ARG A 32 4.37 8.11 5.19
CA ARG A 32 3.42 8.17 4.06
C ARG A 32 3.91 7.39 2.84
N ARG A 33 5.19 7.49 2.51
CA ARG A 33 5.80 6.68 1.44
C ARG A 33 5.73 5.19 1.77
N ALA A 34 6.05 4.79 3.00
CA ALA A 34 5.91 3.40 3.42
C ALA A 34 4.46 2.90 3.31
N THR A 35 3.46 3.69 3.75
CA THR A 35 2.04 3.37 3.55
C THR A 35 1.69 3.21 2.07
N THR A 36 2.23 4.09 1.22
CA THR A 36 2.02 4.03 -0.23
C THR A 36 2.46 2.67 -0.78
N PHE A 37 3.65 2.20 -0.40
CA PHE A 37 4.20 0.94 -0.90
C PHE A 37 3.51 -0.29 -0.30
N TYR A 38 3.22 -0.28 1.01
CA TYR A 38 2.63 -1.44 1.68
C TYR A 38 1.12 -1.59 1.47
N THR A 39 0.40 -0.49 1.22
CA THR A 39 -1.07 -0.50 1.14
C THR A 39 -1.57 0.09 -0.16
N ASP A 40 -1.18 1.32 -0.48
CA ASP A 40 -1.80 2.04 -1.61
C ASP A 40 -1.40 1.48 -2.97
N TRP A 41 -0.27 0.76 -3.06
CA TRP A 41 0.16 0.04 -4.25
C TRP A 41 -0.95 -0.87 -4.80
N VAL A 42 -1.67 -1.57 -3.91
CA VAL A 42 -2.79 -2.45 -4.29
C VAL A 42 -4.12 -1.71 -4.26
N MET A 43 -4.32 -0.83 -3.28
CA MET A 43 -5.60 -0.13 -3.10
C MET A 43 -5.90 0.89 -4.20
N ASN A 44 -4.93 1.69 -4.62
CA ASN A 44 -5.18 2.75 -5.59
C ASN A 44 -5.60 2.22 -6.97
N PRO A 45 -5.01 1.13 -7.52
CA PRO A 45 -5.55 0.54 -8.74
C PRO A 45 -7.00 0.08 -8.61
N MET A 46 -7.42 -0.44 -7.45
CA MET A 46 -8.81 -0.86 -7.26
C MET A 46 -9.79 0.31 -7.14
N VAL A 47 -9.37 1.42 -6.54
CA VAL A 47 -10.24 2.59 -6.31
C VAL A 47 -10.21 3.56 -7.50
N PHE A 48 -9.02 3.80 -8.05
CA PHE A 48 -8.73 4.84 -9.04
C PHE A 48 -8.23 4.29 -10.38
N GLY A 49 -8.00 2.98 -10.51
CA GLY A 49 -7.55 2.33 -11.74
C GLY A 49 -6.11 2.62 -12.15
N ASP A 50 -5.31 3.18 -11.26
CA ASP A 50 -3.88 3.41 -11.50
C ASP A 50 -3.09 3.36 -10.19
N TYR A 51 -1.77 3.21 -10.30
CA TYR A 51 -0.87 3.21 -9.15
C TYR A 51 -0.76 4.60 -8.50
N PRO A 52 -0.37 4.68 -7.20
CA PRO A 52 -0.09 5.96 -6.55
C PRO A 52 0.99 6.77 -7.28
N GLU A 53 0.79 8.09 -7.38
CA GLU A 53 1.72 8.98 -8.07
C GLU A 53 3.13 8.95 -7.46
N THR A 54 3.22 8.91 -6.13
CA THR A 54 4.48 8.74 -5.40
C THR A 54 5.24 7.49 -5.82
N MET A 55 4.53 6.36 -5.99
CA MET A 55 5.16 5.11 -6.41
C MET A 55 5.61 5.17 -7.88
N LYS A 56 4.79 5.74 -8.78
CA LYS A 56 5.17 5.95 -10.19
C LYS A 56 6.45 6.80 -10.31
N ASN A 57 6.55 7.88 -9.53
CA ASN A 57 7.71 8.77 -9.54
C ASN A 57 8.99 8.11 -9.03
N ILE A 58 8.88 7.27 -8.00
CA ILE A 58 10.05 6.59 -7.39
C ILE A 58 10.49 5.39 -8.22
N VAL A 59 9.55 4.53 -8.60
CA VAL A 59 9.85 3.25 -9.26
C VAL A 59 10.16 3.46 -10.74
N GLY A 60 9.51 4.45 -11.36
CA GLY A 60 9.70 4.82 -12.75
C GLY A 60 9.41 3.67 -13.71
N LEU A 61 10.30 3.45 -14.68
CA LEU A 61 10.11 2.49 -15.77
C LEU A 61 10.03 1.02 -15.30
N ARG A 62 10.43 0.71 -14.07
CA ARG A 62 10.27 -0.64 -13.49
C ARG A 62 8.81 -0.95 -13.16
N LEU A 63 7.96 0.06 -13.00
CA LEU A 63 6.54 -0.11 -12.70
C LEU A 63 5.77 -0.22 -14.03
N PRO A 64 5.13 -1.36 -14.33
CA PRO A 64 4.31 -1.47 -15.54
C PRO A 64 3.13 -0.49 -15.47
N SER A 65 2.71 0.01 -16.62
CA SER A 65 1.51 0.84 -16.71
C SER A 65 0.31 0.00 -17.10
N PHE A 66 -0.85 0.31 -16.51
CA PHE A 66 -2.11 -0.27 -16.97
C PHE A 66 -2.53 0.35 -18.30
N THR A 67 -3.02 -0.46 -19.21
CA THR A 67 -3.81 0.02 -20.35
C THR A 67 -5.12 0.65 -19.87
N GLN A 68 -5.75 1.46 -20.71
CA GLN A 68 -7.06 2.02 -20.39
C GLN A 68 -8.10 0.92 -20.10
N HIS A 69 -8.03 -0.22 -20.81
CA HIS A 69 -8.95 -1.34 -20.58
C HIS A 69 -8.72 -1.97 -19.19
N GLU A 70 -7.48 -2.26 -18.83
CA GLU A 70 -7.13 -2.82 -17.51
C GLU A 70 -7.47 -1.86 -16.37
N SER A 71 -7.20 -0.56 -16.54
CA SER A 71 -7.57 0.48 -15.58
C SER A 71 -9.07 0.47 -15.27
N GLN A 72 -9.91 0.31 -16.29
CA GLN A 72 -11.36 0.22 -16.12
C GLN A 72 -11.80 -1.10 -15.51
N LEU A 73 -11.11 -2.21 -15.79
CA LEU A 73 -11.39 -3.49 -15.16
C LEU A 73 -11.05 -3.50 -13.67
N LEU A 74 -10.03 -2.76 -13.25
CA LEU A 74 -9.60 -2.71 -11.85
C LEU A 74 -10.49 -1.83 -10.98
N LYS A 75 -10.98 -0.70 -11.51
CA LYS A 75 -11.86 0.23 -10.80
C LYS A 75 -13.12 -0.46 -10.31
N GLY A 76 -13.31 -0.52 -8.99
CA GLY A 76 -14.49 -1.13 -8.39
C GLY A 76 -14.58 -2.65 -8.60
N SER A 77 -13.45 -3.32 -8.88
CA SER A 77 -13.39 -4.76 -9.13
C SER A 77 -13.63 -5.64 -7.88
N SER A 78 -13.69 -5.03 -6.70
CA SER A 78 -13.91 -5.72 -5.42
C SER A 78 -15.17 -5.18 -4.74
N ASP A 79 -16.02 -6.09 -4.26
CA ASP A 79 -17.22 -5.75 -3.48
C ASP A 79 -16.88 -5.37 -2.03
N PHE A 80 -15.76 -5.89 -1.51
CA PHE A 80 -15.23 -5.56 -0.20
C PHE A 80 -13.69 -5.64 -0.20
N ILE A 81 -13.10 -5.01 0.81
CA ILE A 81 -11.65 -5.03 1.04
C ILE A 81 -11.42 -5.50 2.47
N GLY A 82 -10.81 -6.67 2.61
CA GLY A 82 -10.30 -7.17 3.88
C GLY A 82 -8.92 -6.57 4.17
N MET A 83 -8.64 -6.32 5.45
CA MET A 83 -7.31 -5.92 5.90
C MET A 83 -6.82 -6.84 7.01
N ASN A 84 -5.69 -7.48 6.77
CA ASN A 84 -4.91 -8.21 7.74
C ASN A 84 -3.85 -7.28 8.35
N HIS A 85 -3.98 -7.00 9.64
CA HIS A 85 -3.07 -6.12 10.36
C HIS A 85 -2.53 -6.78 11.63
N TYR A 86 -1.21 -6.74 11.82
CA TYR A 86 -0.52 -7.40 12.94
C TYR A 86 0.62 -6.58 13.55
N PHE A 87 1.21 -5.65 12.79
CA PHE A 87 2.43 -4.95 13.19
C PHE A 87 2.31 -3.45 12.93
N THR A 88 2.82 -2.68 13.88
CA THR A 88 3.14 -1.27 13.66
C THR A 88 4.62 -1.16 13.35
N LEU A 89 4.94 -0.46 12.26
CA LEU A 89 6.30 -0.10 11.89
C LEU A 89 6.54 1.36 12.25
N TYR A 90 7.58 1.62 13.02
CA TYR A 90 8.12 2.96 13.19
C TYR A 90 9.09 3.25 12.06
N ILE A 91 8.84 4.33 11.33
CA ILE A 91 9.48 4.65 10.06
C ILE A 91 10.36 5.89 10.21
N GLU A 92 11.62 5.76 9.84
CA GLU A 92 12.59 6.85 9.78
C GLU A 92 13.01 7.08 8.32
N ASP A 93 13.17 8.34 7.93
CA ASP A 93 13.67 8.70 6.60
C ASP A 93 15.11 8.17 6.39
N ASP A 94 15.38 7.55 5.23
CA ASP A 94 16.73 7.14 4.86
C ASP A 94 17.17 7.79 3.54
N PRO A 95 17.76 9.00 3.61
CA PRO A 95 18.18 9.74 2.42
C PRO A 95 19.39 9.10 1.71
N GLN A 96 20.03 8.09 2.34
CA GLN A 96 21.16 7.36 1.75
C GLN A 96 20.68 6.08 1.02
N SER A 97 19.39 5.73 1.11
CA SER A 97 18.85 4.59 0.38
C SER A 97 18.96 4.81 -1.12
N THR A 98 19.41 3.79 -1.84
CA THR A 98 19.49 3.82 -3.30
C THR A 98 18.33 3.01 -3.89
N PRO A 99 17.42 3.64 -4.66
CA PRO A 99 16.30 2.94 -5.28
C PRO A 99 16.76 1.82 -6.21
N GLY A 100 16.03 0.71 -6.22
CA GLY A 100 16.41 -0.48 -7.00
C GLY A 100 15.48 -1.67 -6.82
N ASP A 101 14.92 -1.82 -5.62
CA ASP A 101 13.91 -2.83 -5.33
C ASP A 101 12.80 -2.27 -4.44
N PHE A 102 11.76 -3.07 -4.20
CA PHE A 102 10.60 -2.67 -3.42
C PHE A 102 10.95 -2.06 -2.04
N ILE A 103 11.98 -2.61 -1.36
CA ILE A 103 12.38 -2.14 -0.03
C ILE A 103 13.18 -0.85 -0.14
N SER A 104 14.19 -0.81 -1.01
CA SER A 104 15.07 0.35 -1.13
C SER A 104 14.36 1.57 -1.75
N ASP A 105 13.34 1.33 -2.59
CA ASP A 105 12.50 2.35 -3.22
C ASP A 105 11.72 3.18 -2.20
N MET A 106 11.34 2.61 -1.05
CA MET A 106 10.66 3.39 -0.01
C MET A 106 11.56 4.49 0.58
N GLY A 107 12.88 4.27 0.59
CA GLY A 107 13.85 5.18 1.17
C GLY A 107 13.66 5.37 2.66
N VAL A 108 13.49 4.28 3.40
CA VAL A 108 13.18 4.30 4.84
C VAL A 108 13.92 3.23 5.62
N LYS A 109 14.18 3.51 6.90
CA LYS A 109 14.46 2.49 7.91
C LYS A 109 13.20 2.20 8.69
N SER A 110 13.02 0.95 9.09
CA SER A 110 11.86 0.53 9.88
C SER A 110 12.26 -0.25 11.12
N SER A 111 11.52 -0.03 12.21
CA SER A 111 11.58 -0.83 13.44
C SER A 111 10.18 -1.34 13.77
N GLY A 112 10.03 -2.65 13.95
CA GLY A 112 8.74 -3.28 14.21
C GLY A 112 8.44 -3.46 15.69
N LEU A 113 7.22 -3.14 16.11
CA LEU A 113 6.66 -3.53 17.40
C LEU A 113 5.47 -4.48 17.16
N LEU A 114 5.51 -5.65 17.79
CA LEU A 114 4.40 -6.61 17.78
C LEU A 114 3.25 -6.03 18.61
N HIS A 115 2.25 -5.45 17.95
CA HIS A 115 0.97 -5.10 18.57
C HIS A 115 -0.10 -6.01 17.97
N CYS A 116 -0.24 -7.20 18.55
CA CYS A 116 -1.33 -8.12 18.20
C CYS A 116 -2.68 -7.55 18.67
N TYR A 117 -3.40 -6.86 17.80
CA TYR A 117 -4.82 -6.60 17.97
C TYR A 117 -5.58 -7.20 16.79
N PHE A 118 -6.13 -8.40 16.98
CA PHE A 118 -7.12 -8.95 16.06
C PHE A 118 -8.36 -8.06 16.11
N LYS A 119 -8.65 -7.32 15.04
CA LYS A 119 -9.92 -6.61 14.89
C LYS A 119 -10.49 -6.83 13.50
N VAL A 120 -11.21 -7.94 13.35
CA VAL A 120 -12.07 -8.19 12.19
C VAL A 120 -13.17 -7.14 12.22
N HIS A 121 -13.20 -6.23 11.26
CA HIS A 121 -14.37 -5.39 11.00
C HIS A 121 -15.19 -6.15 9.96
N ILE A 122 -16.34 -6.68 10.38
CA ILE A 122 -17.39 -7.25 9.51
C ILE A 122 -18.42 -6.14 9.29
#